data_AF-A0A2E3DPF0-F1
#
_entry.id   AF-A0A2E3DPF0-F1
#
_cell.length_a   1.000
_cell.length_b   1.000
_cell.length_c   1.000
_cell.angle_alpha   90.00
_cell.angle_beta   90.00
_cell.angle_gamma   90.00
#
_symmetry.space_group_name_H-M   'P 1'
#
loop_
_entity.id
_entity.type
_entity.pdbx_description
1 polymer ?
#
loop_
_entity_poly.entity_id
_entity_poly.type
_entity_poly.pdbx_seq_one_letter_code
_entity_poly.pdbx_strand_id
1 'polypeptide(L)'
;MKNIAVFSIIVVALASTAEQSQAIPAFAKAFTERYVNTSKNAEFVTAVKQAKCNLCHFGTSKRNKNDFGKTFAKHLKRTDYNSTRFREEAATVKKEFDVGLKKILAEKNPAGKTYQSRIENGELPGTVEQ
;
A
#
# COMPACT_ATOMS: atom_id res chain seq x y z
N MET A 1 61.09 18.22 -21.41
CA MET A 1 59.85 17.66 -22.01
C MET A 1 59.00 17.15 -20.84
N LYS A 2 58.32 18.03 -20.10
CA LYS A 2 56.94 18.53 -20.30
C LYS A 2 55.91 17.40 -20.47
N ASN A 3 55.14 17.20 -19.37
CA ASN A 3 53.75 16.74 -19.27
C ASN A 3 53.53 15.27 -18.86
N ILE A 4 53.46 15.03 -17.55
CA ILE A 4 52.75 13.87 -16.98
C ILE A 4 51.26 14.22 -16.96
N ALA A 5 50.48 13.63 -17.87
CA ALA A 5 49.03 13.77 -17.89
C ALA A 5 48.44 12.80 -16.85
N VAL A 6 47.97 13.34 -15.72
CA VAL A 6 47.19 12.61 -14.73
C VAL A 6 45.74 12.54 -15.24
N PHE A 7 45.32 11.38 -15.74
CA PHE A 7 43.93 11.11 -16.09
C PHE A 7 43.17 10.72 -14.81
N SER A 8 42.46 11.69 -14.23
CA SER A 8 41.47 11.43 -13.17
C SER A 8 40.24 10.79 -13.80
N ILE A 9 40.06 9.48 -13.64
CA ILE A 9 38.81 8.79 -13.98
C ILE A 9 37.82 9.06 -12.84
N ILE A 10 36.87 9.95 -13.13
CA ILE A 10 35.71 10.25 -12.29
C ILE A 10 34.82 9.01 -12.26
N VAL A 11 34.75 8.33 -11.11
CA VAL A 11 33.75 7.29 -10.87
C VAL A 11 32.40 7.98 -10.67
N VAL A 12 31.60 8.05 -11.73
CA VAL A 12 30.19 8.44 -11.64
C VAL A 12 29.45 7.30 -10.94
N ALA A 13 29.29 7.41 -9.62
CA ALA A 13 28.38 6.57 -8.88
C ALA A 13 26.96 6.88 -9.37
N LEU A 14 26.44 6.08 -10.30
CA LEU A 14 25.00 6.05 -10.57
C LEU A 14 24.33 5.58 -9.28
N ALA A 15 23.87 6.54 -8.48
CA ALA A 15 22.94 6.29 -7.41
C ALA A 15 21.65 5.79 -8.06
N SER A 16 21.55 4.47 -8.23
CA SER A 16 20.30 3.79 -8.47
C SER A 16 19.37 4.20 -7.33
N THR A 17 18.47 5.14 -7.61
CA THR A 17 17.33 5.44 -6.76
C THR A 17 16.50 4.17 -6.75
N ALA A 18 16.84 3.25 -5.85
CA ALA A 18 15.98 2.13 -5.51
C ALA A 18 14.66 2.78 -5.15
N GLU A 19 13.71 2.68 -6.07
CA GLU A 19 12.41 3.29 -5.93
C GLU A 19 11.83 2.71 -4.65
N GLN A 20 11.93 3.47 -3.55
CA GLN A 20 11.44 3.00 -2.28
C GLN A 20 9.96 2.79 -2.53
N SER A 21 9.56 1.52 -2.52
CA SER A 21 8.17 1.10 -2.46
C SER A 21 7.61 1.61 -1.14
N GLN A 22 7.37 2.92 -1.07
CA GLN A 22 6.64 3.57 -0.02
C GLN A 22 5.20 3.12 -0.24
N ALA A 23 4.67 2.39 0.75
CA ALA A 23 3.24 2.21 0.87
C ALA A 23 2.62 3.60 0.80
N ILE A 24 1.59 3.80 -0.02
CA ILE A 24 0.92 5.09 -0.11
C ILE A 24 0.29 5.34 1.26
N PRO A 25 0.86 6.20 2.13
CA PRO A 25 0.41 6.31 3.52
C PRO A 25 -1.04 6.83 3.57
N ALA A 26 -1.44 7.58 2.54
CA ALA A 26 -2.80 8.03 2.33
C ALA A 26 -3.81 6.87 2.25
N PHE A 27 -3.43 5.70 1.73
CA PHE A 27 -4.33 4.54 1.64
C PHE A 27 -4.58 3.91 3.00
N ALA A 28 -3.52 3.70 3.78
CA ALA A 28 -3.63 3.20 5.14
C ALA A 28 -4.42 4.20 6.01
N LYS A 29 -4.15 5.50 5.89
CA LYS A 29 -4.91 6.56 6.58
C LYS A 29 -6.39 6.51 6.21
N ALA A 30 -6.70 6.44 4.92
CA ALA A 30 -8.08 6.43 4.44
C ALA A 30 -8.84 5.17 4.87
N PHE A 31 -8.19 4.00 4.91
CA PHE A 31 -8.77 2.78 5.48
C PHE A 31 -9.06 2.95 6.97
N THR A 32 -8.09 3.46 7.75
CA THR A 32 -8.26 3.72 9.18
C THR A 32 -9.43 4.66 9.46
N GLU A 33 -9.56 5.75 8.71
CA GLU A 33 -10.67 6.70 8.87
C GLU A 33 -12.04 6.06 8.63
N ARG A 34 -12.14 5.15 7.66
CA ARG A 34 -13.42 4.56 7.22
C ARG A 34 -13.86 3.36 8.04
N TYR A 35 -12.90 2.57 8.51
CA TYR A 35 -13.17 1.26 9.12
C TYR A 35 -12.66 1.14 10.55
N VAL A 36 -11.59 1.84 10.92
CA VAL A 36 -11.03 1.68 12.27
C VAL A 36 -11.62 2.73 13.20
N ASN A 37 -11.64 3.99 12.81
CA ASN A 37 -12.12 5.09 13.65
C ASN A 37 -13.64 5.08 13.87
N THR A 38 -14.37 4.41 12.98
CA THR A 38 -15.84 4.31 12.99
C THR A 38 -16.34 2.97 13.53
N SER A 39 -15.46 1.97 13.70
CA SER A 39 -15.86 0.64 14.14
C SER A 39 -16.10 0.60 15.64
N LYS A 40 -17.20 -0.08 16.02
CA LYS A 40 -17.52 -0.41 17.41
C LYS A 40 -16.92 -1.76 17.85
N ASN A 41 -16.30 -2.49 16.93
CA ASN A 41 -15.65 -3.77 17.23
C ASN A 41 -14.21 -3.50 17.70
N ALA A 42 -14.00 -3.55 19.02
CA ALA A 42 -12.70 -3.28 19.64
C ALA A 42 -11.61 -4.29 19.25
N GLU A 43 -11.98 -5.55 19.02
CA GLU A 43 -11.04 -6.60 18.59
C GLU A 43 -10.54 -6.31 17.17
N PHE A 44 -11.43 -5.97 16.25
CA PHE A 44 -11.06 -5.54 14.90
C PHE A 44 -10.13 -4.32 14.91
N VAL A 45 -10.49 -3.29 15.68
CA VAL A 45 -9.67 -2.09 15.83
C VAL A 45 -8.28 -2.43 16.33
N THR A 46 -8.19 -3.34 17.30
CA THR A 46 -6.92 -3.82 17.86
C THR A 46 -6.11 -4.59 16.83
N ALA A 47 -6.74 -5.54 16.14
CA ALA A 47 -6.11 -6.36 15.10
C ALA A 47 -5.54 -5.50 13.97
N VAL A 48 -6.29 -4.51 13.47
CA VAL A 48 -5.81 -3.61 12.41
C VAL A 48 -4.63 -2.76 12.88
N LYS A 49 -4.70 -2.22 14.10
CA LYS A 49 -3.60 -1.43 14.70
C LYS A 49 -2.33 -2.26 14.88
N GLN A 50 -2.45 -3.53 15.22
CA GLN A 50 -1.33 -4.46 15.33
C GLN A 50 -0.78 -4.87 13.96
N ALA A 51 -1.67 -5.08 12.98
CA ALA A 51 -1.29 -5.52 11.64
C ALA A 51 -0.35 -4.52 10.94
N LYS A 52 -0.61 -3.20 11.05
CA LYS A 52 0.21 -2.15 10.40
C LYS A 52 0.43 -2.45 8.90
N CYS A 53 1.67 -2.68 8.48
CA CYS A 53 2.01 -3.05 7.10
C CYS A 53 1.44 -4.42 6.71
N ASN A 54 1.22 -5.31 7.68
CA ASN A 54 0.70 -6.66 7.45
C ASN A 54 -0.80 -6.67 7.10
N LEU A 55 -1.46 -5.51 7.07
CA LEU A 55 -2.81 -5.39 6.51
C LEU A 55 -2.82 -5.75 5.02
N CYS A 56 -1.76 -5.39 4.28
CA CYS A 56 -1.62 -5.67 2.84
C CYS A 56 -0.38 -6.52 2.50
N HIS A 57 0.56 -6.65 3.43
CA HIS A 57 1.83 -7.35 3.25
C HIS A 57 1.98 -8.54 4.19
N PHE A 58 3.00 -9.37 3.98
CA PHE A 58 3.35 -10.44 4.92
C PHE A 58 4.86 -10.68 4.99
N GLY A 59 5.31 -11.27 6.09
CA GLY A 59 6.73 -11.50 6.35
C GLY A 59 7.53 -10.20 6.48
N THR A 60 8.80 -10.24 6.11
CA THR A 60 9.74 -9.11 6.28
C THR A 60 9.85 -8.22 5.05
N SER A 61 9.32 -8.65 3.90
CA SER A 61 9.45 -7.93 2.62
C SER A 61 8.15 -7.25 2.22
N LYS A 62 8.22 -5.96 1.91
CA LYS A 62 7.08 -5.18 1.35
C LYS A 62 6.66 -5.66 -0.04
N ARG A 63 7.48 -6.47 -0.71
CA ARG A 63 7.13 -7.08 -2.01
C ARG A 63 6.13 -8.22 -1.83
N ASN A 64 6.11 -8.84 -0.66
CA ASN A 64 5.21 -9.92 -0.33
C ASN A 64 3.84 -9.32 0.03
N LYS A 65 2.87 -9.47 -0.89
CA LYS A 65 1.50 -8.99 -0.70
C LYS A 65 0.61 -10.15 -0.31
N ASN A 66 -0.18 -9.96 0.73
CA ASN A 66 -1.26 -10.90 1.08
C ASN A 66 -2.38 -10.81 0.02
N ASP A 67 -3.41 -11.66 0.11
CA ASP A 67 -4.48 -11.68 -0.89
C ASP A 67 -5.14 -10.29 -1.09
N PHE A 68 -5.36 -9.54 -0.01
CA PHE A 68 -5.96 -8.21 -0.03
C PHE A 68 -5.02 -7.21 -0.70
N GLY A 69 -3.73 -7.24 -0.39
CA GLY A 69 -2.73 -6.38 -1.04
C GLY A 69 -2.56 -6.68 -2.53
N LYS A 70 -2.71 -7.95 -2.95
CA LYS A 70 -2.73 -8.33 -4.38
C LYS A 70 -3.96 -7.71 -5.07
N THR A 71 -5.14 -7.88 -4.50
CA THR A 71 -6.39 -7.28 -5.01
C THR A 71 -6.32 -5.76 -5.02
N PHE A 72 -5.73 -5.17 -3.98
CA PHE A 72 -5.52 -3.73 -3.90
C PHE A 72 -4.69 -3.23 -5.10
N ALA A 73 -3.57 -3.89 -5.39
CA ALA A 73 -2.68 -3.53 -6.49
C ALA A 73 -3.28 -3.76 -7.89
N LYS A 74 -4.32 -4.60 -8.01
CA LYS A 74 -5.08 -4.81 -9.25
C LYS A 74 -5.96 -3.61 -9.59
N HIS A 75 -6.56 -2.96 -8.58
CA HIS A 75 -7.49 -1.84 -8.77
C HIS A 75 -6.87 -0.46 -8.64
N LEU A 76 -5.86 -0.31 -7.77
CA LEU A 76 -5.23 0.96 -7.45
C LEU A 76 -3.74 0.84 -7.68
N LYS A 77 -3.27 1.34 -8.83
CA LYS A 77 -1.86 1.28 -9.20
C LYS A 77 -1.11 2.45 -8.57
N ARG A 78 0.00 2.16 -7.89
CA ARG A 78 0.82 3.17 -7.21
C ARG A 78 1.28 4.30 -8.15
N THR A 79 1.56 3.98 -9.41
CA THR A 79 1.97 4.93 -10.46
C THR A 79 0.97 6.06 -10.66
N ASP A 80 -0.30 5.81 -10.39
CA ASP A 80 -1.39 6.75 -10.60
C ASP A 80 -1.54 7.70 -9.40
N TYR A 81 -0.76 7.51 -8.33
CA TYR A 81 -0.86 8.24 -7.06
C TYR A 81 0.52 8.73 -6.59
N ASN A 82 1.09 9.66 -7.35
CA ASN A 82 2.34 10.33 -6.99
C ASN A 82 2.10 11.56 -6.10
N SER A 83 3.19 12.11 -5.53
CA SER A 83 3.13 13.26 -4.62
C SER A 83 2.49 14.51 -5.23
N THR A 84 2.66 14.74 -6.54
CA THR A 84 2.03 15.87 -7.25
C THR A 84 0.52 15.72 -7.26
N ARG A 85 -0.02 14.56 -7.65
CA ARG A 85 -1.48 14.33 -7.63
C ARG A 85 -2.06 14.43 -6.23
N PHE A 86 -1.35 13.94 -5.21
CA PHE A 86 -1.80 14.11 -3.83
C PHE A 86 -1.88 15.57 -3.37
N ARG A 87 -1.02 16.44 -3.90
CA ARG A 87 -1.00 17.87 -3.55
C ARG A 87 -2.01 18.68 -4.36
N GLU A 88 -2.07 18.45 -5.66
CA GLU A 88 -2.80 19.30 -6.61
C GLU A 88 -4.21 18.76 -6.92
N GLU A 89 -4.43 17.45 -6.78
CA GLU A 89 -5.68 16.77 -7.11
C GLU A 89 -6.28 16.02 -5.91
N ALA A 90 -6.05 16.51 -4.68
CA ALA A 90 -6.38 15.79 -3.45
C ALA A 90 -7.84 15.27 -3.40
N ALA A 91 -8.80 16.08 -3.86
CA ALA A 91 -10.21 15.70 -3.90
C ALA A 91 -10.49 14.58 -4.92
N THR A 92 -9.91 14.67 -6.12
CA THR A 92 -10.01 13.66 -7.17
C THR A 92 -9.38 12.35 -6.71
N VAL A 93 -8.16 12.39 -6.18
CA VAL A 93 -7.46 11.22 -5.65
C VAL A 93 -8.25 10.56 -4.53
N LYS A 94 -8.85 11.35 -3.62
CA LYS A 94 -9.73 10.80 -2.57
C LYS A 94 -10.92 10.06 -3.17
N LYS A 95 -11.57 10.63 -4.19
CA LYS A 95 -12.74 10.02 -4.86
C LYS A 95 -12.36 8.74 -5.61
N GLU A 96 -11.26 8.74 -6.35
CA GLU A 96 -10.73 7.55 -7.03
C GLU A 96 -10.44 6.43 -6.03
N PHE A 97 -9.78 6.76 -4.91
CA PHE A 97 -9.53 5.81 -3.84
C PHE A 97 -10.84 5.26 -3.25
N ASP A 98 -11.83 6.11 -3.00
CA ASP A 98 -13.13 5.67 -2.45
C ASP A 98 -13.84 4.68 -3.38
N VAL A 99 -13.83 4.96 -4.69
CA VAL A 99 -14.39 4.07 -5.70
C VAL A 99 -13.59 2.76 -5.80
N GLY A 100 -12.26 2.85 -5.82
CA GLY A 100 -11.38 1.68 -5.90
C GLY A 100 -11.49 0.79 -4.67
N LEU A 101 -11.48 1.37 -3.47
CA LEU A 101 -11.61 0.63 -2.22
C LEU A 101 -12.97 -0.08 -2.15
N LYS A 102 -14.07 0.56 -2.57
CA LYS A 102 -15.38 -0.09 -2.65
C LYS A 102 -15.36 -1.31 -3.58
N LYS A 103 -14.70 -1.22 -4.73
CA LYS A 103 -14.54 -2.36 -5.65
C LYS A 103 -13.71 -3.48 -5.04
N ILE A 104 -12.57 -3.12 -4.43
CA ILE A 104 -11.69 -4.08 -3.74
C ILE A 104 -12.48 -4.81 -2.66
N LEU A 105 -13.23 -4.09 -1.83
CA LEU A 105 -13.97 -4.69 -0.71
C LEU A 105 -15.10 -5.64 -1.13
N ALA A 106 -15.65 -5.43 -2.33
CA ALA A 106 -16.65 -6.31 -2.92
C ALA A 106 -16.04 -7.58 -3.56
N GLU A 107 -14.74 -7.62 -3.83
CA GLU A 107 -14.08 -8.83 -4.32
C GLU A 107 -14.01 -9.91 -3.23
N LYS A 108 -13.99 -11.17 -3.68
CA LYS A 108 -13.84 -12.35 -2.82
C LYS A 108 -12.37 -12.64 -2.59
N ASN A 109 -12.03 -13.01 -1.37
CA ASN A 109 -10.76 -13.62 -1.04
C ASN A 109 -10.71 -15.09 -1.54
N PRO A 110 -9.55 -15.78 -1.46
CA PRO A 110 -9.41 -17.17 -1.88
C PRO A 110 -10.37 -18.14 -1.17
N ALA A 111 -10.78 -17.82 0.07
CA ALA A 111 -11.77 -18.58 0.83
C ALA A 111 -13.24 -18.27 0.44
N GLY A 112 -13.47 -17.47 -0.60
CA GLY A 112 -14.80 -17.18 -1.14
C GLY A 112 -15.61 -16.11 -0.39
N LYS A 113 -15.08 -15.52 0.68
CA LYS A 113 -15.69 -14.42 1.44
C LYS A 113 -15.31 -13.08 0.84
N THR A 114 -16.22 -12.11 0.78
CA THR A 114 -15.83 -10.75 0.37
C THR A 114 -14.96 -10.10 1.44
N TYR A 115 -14.02 -9.26 1.04
CA TYR A 115 -13.17 -8.53 2.01
C TYR A 115 -14.02 -7.66 2.96
N GLN A 116 -15.12 -7.09 2.47
CA GLN A 116 -16.10 -6.38 3.30
C GLN A 116 -16.69 -7.28 4.39
N SER A 117 -17.16 -8.48 4.03
CA SER A 117 -17.78 -9.41 5.00
C SER A 117 -16.82 -9.83 6.10
N ARG A 118 -15.52 -9.92 5.80
CA ARG A 118 -14.48 -10.21 6.80
C ARG A 118 -14.35 -9.08 7.81
N ILE A 119 -14.28 -7.84 7.35
CA ILE A 119 -14.22 -6.65 8.21
C ILE A 119 -15.48 -6.57 9.10
N GLU A 120 -16.65 -6.83 8.54
CA GLU A 120 -17.92 -6.85 9.30
C GLU A 120 -17.94 -7.93 10.38
N ASN A 121 -17.31 -9.08 10.12
CA ASN A 121 -17.11 -10.15 11.09
C ASN A 121 -15.95 -9.88 12.07
N GLY A 122 -15.33 -8.70 12.02
CA GLY A 122 -14.23 -8.31 12.90
C GLY A 122 -12.87 -8.91 12.53
N GLU A 123 -12.77 -9.55 11.36
CA GLU A 123 -11.54 -10.13 10.85
C GLU A 123 -10.72 -9.08 10.07
N LEU A 124 -9.40 -9.29 9.97
CA LEU A 124 -8.60 -8.55 8.98
C LEU A 124 -9.07 -8.90 7.56
N PRO A 125 -9.07 -7.95 6.61
CA PRO A 125 -9.53 -8.22 5.25
C PRO A 125 -8.65 -9.27 4.58
N GLY A 126 -7.32 -9.20 4.75
CA GLY A 126 -6.40 -10.10 4.10
C GLY A 126 -6.17 -11.43 4.81
N THR A 127 -5.82 -12.47 4.05
CA THR A 127 -5.15 -13.69 4.53
C THR A 127 -3.79 -13.83 3.87
N VAL A 128 -2.83 -14.40 4.59
CA VAL A 128 -1.61 -14.90 3.98
C VAL A 128 -1.98 -16.26 3.40
N GLU A 129 -1.98 -16.37 2.07
CA GLU A 129 -1.97 -17.68 1.41
C GLU A 129 -0.70 -18.40 1.90
N GLN A 130 -0.88 -19.45 2.70
CA GLN A 130 0.19 -20.38 3.03
C GLN A 130 0.35 -21.38 1.90
#